data_AF-A0A1Y4EWJ6-F1
#
_entry.id   AF-A0A1Y4EWJ6-F1
#
_cell.length_a   1.000
_cell.length_b   1.000
_cell.length_c   1.000
_cell.angle_alpha   90.00
_cell.angle_beta   90.00
_cell.angle_gamma   90.00
#
_symmetry.space_group_name_H-M   'P 1'
#
loop_
_entity.id
_entity.type
_entity.pdbx_description
1 polymer ?
#
loop_
_entity_poly.entity_id
_entity_poly.type
_entity_poly.pdbx_seq_one_letter_code
_entity_poly.pdbx_strand_id
1 'polypeptide(L)'
;MLEQTFREIYTKFKLNFYKNIFHTMDQSNNRLSATEAFSVEVIYAMKGPTIREFADFVNISQPNATYKINSLVRKGYINKVNSASDKREYHLEVTQKFLDYYRINDSYIHEVMENIRKRFAPEDVKRLEEILRVIADELM
;
A
#
# COMPACT_ATOMS: atom_id res chain seq x y z
N MET A 1 6.26 1.52 -27.92
CA MET A 1 4.95 2.20 -27.72
C MET A 1 4.25 1.69 -26.47
N LEU A 2 3.87 0.41 -26.40
CA LEU A 2 3.19 -0.17 -25.22
C LEU A 2 3.96 0.03 -23.90
N GLU A 3 5.23 -0.34 -23.87
CA GLU A 3 6.11 -0.17 -22.69
C GLU A 3 6.23 1.29 -22.25
N GLN A 4 6.23 2.23 -23.20
CA GLN A 4 6.32 3.65 -22.91
C GLN A 4 5.03 4.17 -22.28
N THR A 5 3.87 3.79 -22.84
CA THR A 5 2.57 4.10 -22.24
C THR A 5 2.45 3.50 -20.83
N PHE A 6 2.89 2.25 -20.64
CA PHE A 6 2.90 1.63 -19.31
C PHE A 6 3.83 2.40 -18.34
N ARG A 7 5.03 2.79 -18.78
CA ARG A 7 5.98 3.58 -17.99
C ARG A 7 5.40 4.93 -17.58
N GLU A 8 4.67 5.59 -18.46
CA GLU A 8 3.98 6.85 -18.16
C GLU A 8 2.89 6.66 -17.11
N ILE A 9 2.05 5.62 -17.25
CA ILE A 9 1.03 5.26 -16.26
C ILE A 9 1.68 4.99 -14.90
N TYR A 10 2.70 4.13 -14.87
CA TYR A 10 3.45 3.79 -13.66
C TYR A 10 4.08 5.03 -13.00
N THR A 11 4.63 5.95 -13.79
CA THR A 11 5.21 7.19 -13.28
C THR A 11 4.15 8.09 -12.65
N LYS A 12 2.99 8.26 -13.31
CA LYS A 12 1.89 9.07 -12.77
C LYS A 12 1.34 8.50 -11.46
N PHE A 13 1.17 7.18 -11.35
CA PHE A 13 0.78 6.53 -10.11
C PHE A 13 1.80 6.76 -8.99
N LYS A 14 3.10 6.59 -9.27
CA LYS A 14 4.17 6.87 -8.29
C LYS A 14 4.20 8.33 -7.84
N LEU A 15 4.03 9.28 -8.75
CA LEU A 15 4.02 10.70 -8.39
C LEU A 15 2.80 11.07 -7.56
N ASN A 16 1.61 10.54 -7.89
CA ASN A 16 0.42 10.72 -7.07
C ASN A 16 0.62 10.14 -5.67
N PHE A 17 1.22 8.96 -5.60
CA PHE A 17 1.60 8.33 -4.34
C PHE A 17 2.54 9.20 -3.49
N TYR A 18 3.66 9.66 -4.05
CA TYR A 18 4.58 10.55 -3.34
C TYR A 18 3.91 11.86 -2.92
N LYS A 19 3.10 12.46 -3.79
CA LYS A 19 2.33 13.66 -3.47
C LYS A 19 1.46 13.45 -2.23
N ASN A 20 0.78 12.30 -2.12
CA ASN A 20 -0.05 11.97 -0.97
C ASN A 20 0.79 11.79 0.31
N ILE A 21 1.97 11.16 0.22
CA ILE A 21 2.91 11.10 1.34
C ILE A 21 3.30 12.52 1.79
N PHE A 22 3.69 13.41 0.89
CA PHE A 22 4.16 14.76 1.24
C PHE A 22 3.05 15.69 1.72
N HIS A 23 1.87 15.65 1.11
CA HIS A 23 0.69 16.39 1.60
C HIS A 23 0.34 16.00 3.05
N THR A 24 0.84 14.85 3.48
CA THR A 24 0.63 14.33 4.82
C THR A 24 1.74 14.65 5.83
N MET A 25 2.64 15.57 5.50
CA MET A 25 3.73 16.00 6.39
C MET A 25 3.45 17.31 7.15
N ASP A 26 2.30 17.97 6.94
CA ASP A 26 2.02 19.27 7.58
C ASP A 26 1.43 19.12 9.01
N GLN A 27 2.23 19.57 9.98
CA GLN A 27 2.06 19.97 11.40
C GLN A 27 1.05 19.28 12.36
N SER A 28 1.21 17.98 12.67
CA SER A 28 0.74 17.46 13.98
C SER A 28 1.55 16.26 14.49
N ASN A 29 1.64 16.09 15.81
CA ASN A 29 2.46 15.08 16.52
C ASN A 29 2.11 13.60 16.25
N ASN A 30 1.11 13.33 15.42
CA ASN A 30 0.60 11.97 15.18
C ASN A 30 0.68 11.51 13.71
N ARG A 31 1.41 12.24 12.83
CA ARG A 31 1.61 11.87 11.41
C ARG A 31 2.81 10.92 11.21
N LEU A 32 2.78 10.18 10.12
CA LEU A 32 3.82 9.25 9.69
C LEU A 32 4.96 10.01 9.00
N SER A 33 6.22 9.68 9.30
CA SER A 33 7.34 9.99 8.41
C SER A 33 7.21 9.24 7.09
N ALA A 34 7.90 9.65 6.02
CA ALA A 34 7.86 8.93 4.73
C ALA A 34 8.18 7.43 4.90
N THR A 35 9.19 7.10 5.72
CA THR A 35 9.56 5.71 5.95
C THR A 35 8.51 4.95 6.75
N GLU A 36 7.83 5.62 7.69
CA GLU A 36 6.72 5.01 8.43
C GLU A 36 5.49 4.79 7.54
N ALA A 37 5.14 5.76 6.68
CA ALA A 37 4.06 5.61 5.70
C ALA A 37 4.31 4.42 4.76
N PHE A 38 5.52 4.35 4.19
CA PHE A 38 5.95 3.20 3.39
C PHE A 38 5.88 1.88 4.18
N SER A 39 6.28 1.89 5.45
CA SER A 39 6.24 0.66 6.27
C SER A 39 4.81 0.15 6.47
N VAL A 40 3.85 1.02 6.77
CA VAL A 40 2.44 0.60 6.97
C VAL A 40 1.83 0.07 5.67
N GLU A 41 2.17 0.67 4.53
CA GLU A 41 1.69 0.22 3.22
C GLU A 41 2.28 -1.12 2.80
N VAL A 42 3.57 -1.35 3.03
CA VAL A 42 4.17 -2.68 2.86
C VAL A 42 3.43 -3.72 3.69
N ILE A 43 3.13 -3.40 4.95
CA ILE A 43 2.39 -4.31 5.84
C ILE A 43 0.98 -4.58 5.33
N TYR A 44 0.31 -3.57 4.78
CA TYR A 44 -0.99 -3.72 4.12
C TYR A 44 -0.90 -4.61 2.87
N ALA A 45 0.05 -4.34 1.98
CA ALA A 45 0.26 -5.09 0.73
C ALA A 45 0.65 -6.56 0.98
N MET A 46 1.46 -6.82 2.01
CA MET A 46 1.85 -8.16 2.44
C MET A 46 0.72 -8.92 3.18
N LYS A 47 -0.46 -8.32 3.35
CA LYS A 47 -1.66 -8.96 3.94
C LYS A 47 -1.42 -9.58 5.32
N GLY A 48 -0.85 -8.79 6.22
CA GLY A 48 -0.68 -9.21 7.62
C GLY A 48 0.62 -9.98 7.89
N PRO A 49 1.80 -9.48 7.50
CA PRO A 49 3.07 -10.15 7.76
C PRO A 49 3.41 -10.16 9.25
N THR A 50 4.30 -11.06 9.65
CA THR A 50 5.04 -10.98 10.90
C THR A 50 6.10 -9.88 10.85
N ILE A 51 6.66 -9.51 12.02
CA ILE A 51 7.79 -8.56 12.07
C ILE A 51 9.00 -9.08 11.29
N ARG A 52 9.21 -10.40 11.28
CA ARG A 52 10.32 -11.03 10.56
C ARG A 52 10.14 -10.92 9.05
N GLU A 53 8.98 -11.32 8.54
CA GLU A 53 8.69 -11.25 7.10
C GLU A 53 8.75 -9.80 6.61
N PHE A 54 8.22 -8.84 7.39
CA PHE A 54 8.39 -7.42 7.10
C PHE A 54 9.86 -7.00 7.04
N ALA A 55 10.67 -7.41 8.04
CA ALA A 55 12.09 -7.06 8.09
C ALA A 55 12.86 -7.62 6.89
N ASP A 56 12.57 -8.85 6.50
CA ASP A 56 13.17 -9.53 5.35
C ASP A 56 12.76 -8.83 4.04
N PHE A 57 11.47 -8.49 3.88
CA PHE A 57 10.97 -7.81 2.68
C PHE A 57 11.58 -6.41 2.49
N VAL A 58 11.64 -5.60 3.55
CA VAL A 58 12.24 -4.25 3.47
C VAL A 58 13.76 -4.25 3.63
N ASN A 59 14.38 -5.44 3.77
CA ASN A 59 15.81 -5.68 3.91
C ASN A 59 16.47 -4.86 5.05
N ILE A 60 15.93 -4.98 6.26
CA ILE A 60 16.48 -4.37 7.48
C ILE A 60 16.63 -5.39 8.60
N SER A 61 17.44 -5.07 9.61
CA SER A 61 17.60 -5.95 10.79
C SER A 61 16.30 -6.06 11.60
N GLN A 62 16.07 -7.22 12.23
CA GLN A 62 14.90 -7.43 13.11
C GLN A 62 14.78 -6.42 14.26
N PRO A 63 15.88 -5.97 14.93
CA PRO A 63 15.79 -4.90 15.92
C PRO A 63 15.26 -3.57 15.34
N ASN A 64 15.72 -3.19 14.14
CA ASN A 64 15.26 -1.98 13.46
C ASN A 64 13.79 -2.09 13.03
N ALA A 65 13.39 -3.24 12.50
CA ALA A 65 11.99 -3.52 12.18
C ALA A 65 11.12 -3.41 13.44
N THR A 66 11.51 -4.06 14.53
CA THR A 66 10.78 -4.02 15.81
C THR A 66 10.60 -2.59 16.30
N TYR A 67 11.66 -1.76 16.24
CA TYR A 67 11.58 -0.35 16.62
C TYR A 67 10.55 0.42 15.76
N LYS A 68 10.61 0.28 14.44
CA LYS A 68 9.66 0.91 13.51
C LYS A 68 8.23 0.47 13.78
N ILE A 69 7.98 -0.84 13.89
CA ILE A 69 6.65 -1.40 14.18
C ILE A 69 6.11 -0.85 15.49
N ASN A 70 6.92 -0.80 16.55
CA ASN A 70 6.49 -0.25 17.83
C ASN A 70 6.14 1.24 17.73
N SER A 71 6.84 2.02 16.90
CA SER A 71 6.45 3.41 16.60
C SER A 71 5.06 3.48 15.95
N LEU A 72 4.82 2.65 14.93
CA LEU A 72 3.55 2.60 14.20
C LEU A 72 2.37 2.17 15.07
N VAL A 73 2.60 1.21 15.97
CA VAL A 73 1.62 0.77 16.98
C VAL A 73 1.32 1.91 17.96
N ARG A 74 2.33 2.60 18.50
CA ARG A 74 2.12 3.76 19.39
C ARG A 74 1.35 4.90 18.70
N LYS A 75 1.61 5.13 17.41
CA LYS A 75 0.88 6.10 16.60
C LYS A 75 -0.52 5.60 16.20
N GLY A 76 -0.88 4.36 16.51
CA GLY A 76 -2.20 3.79 16.26
C GLY A 76 -2.49 3.51 14.78
N TYR A 77 -1.47 3.29 13.96
CA TYR A 77 -1.63 2.93 12.54
C TYR A 77 -1.67 1.42 12.32
N ILE A 78 -1.10 0.64 13.23
CA ILE A 78 -0.99 -0.82 13.16
C ILE A 78 -1.36 -1.45 14.50
N ASN A 79 -1.97 -2.62 14.45
CA ASN A 79 -2.17 -3.53 15.58
C ASN A 79 -1.26 -4.76 15.45
N LYS A 80 -0.84 -5.31 16.60
CA LYS A 80 -0.25 -6.66 16.66
C LYS A 80 -1.33 -7.63 17.05
N VAL A 81 -1.65 -8.56 16.18
CA VAL A 81 -2.68 -9.58 16.41
C VAL A 81 -2.00 -10.92 16.59
N ASN A 82 -2.36 -11.64 17.64
CA ASN A 82 -1.81 -12.95 17.94
C ASN A 82 -2.37 -13.98 16.95
N SER A 83 -1.52 -14.85 16.42
CA SER A 83 -1.98 -15.91 15.52
C SER A 83 -2.87 -16.90 16.29
N ALA A 84 -4.00 -17.28 15.68
CA ALA A 84 -4.90 -18.28 16.24
C ALA A 84 -4.29 -19.69 16.23
N SER A 85 -3.36 -19.97 15.30
CA SER A 85 -2.69 -21.26 15.14
C SER A 85 -1.41 -21.39 15.96
N ASP A 86 -0.63 -20.30 16.12
CA ASP A 86 0.53 -20.25 17.01
C ASP A 86 0.53 -18.98 17.86
N LYS A 87 0.22 -19.12 19.15
CA LYS A 87 0.18 -17.98 20.09
C LYS A 87 1.52 -17.29 20.33
N ARG A 88 2.62 -17.84 19.81
CA ARG A 88 3.95 -17.21 19.88
C ARG A 88 4.19 -16.26 18.71
N GLU A 89 3.34 -16.30 17.70
CA GLU A 89 3.45 -15.49 16.49
C GLU A 89 2.47 -14.31 16.52
N TYR A 90 2.94 -13.17 16.03
CA TYR A 90 2.15 -11.94 15.92
C TYR A 90 2.18 -11.45 14.48
N HIS A 91 1.00 -11.22 13.92
CA HIS A 91 0.80 -10.59 12.63
C HIS A 91 0.50 -9.10 12.80
N LEU A 92 0.89 -8.34 11.78
CA LEU A 92 0.78 -6.89 11.75
C LEU A 92 -0.44 -6.50 10.91
N GLU A 93 -1.48 -5.96 11.54
CA GLU A 93 -2.67 -5.52 10.83
C GLU A 93 -2.75 -4.00 10.81
N VAL A 94 -3.05 -3.42 9.66
CA VAL A 94 -3.32 -1.98 9.59
C VAL A 94 -4.65 -1.64 10.25
N THR A 95 -4.72 -0.47 10.87
CA THR A 95 -5.93 0.02 11.53
C THR A 95 -6.85 0.75 10.56
N GLN A 96 -8.09 0.96 10.96
CA GLN A 96 -9.01 1.85 10.22
C GLN A 96 -8.42 3.27 10.06
N LYS A 97 -7.65 3.76 11.04
CA LYS A 97 -6.93 5.04 10.95
C LYS A 97 -6.00 5.10 9.73
N PHE A 98 -5.33 3.99 9.41
CA PHE A 98 -4.53 3.90 8.18
C PHE A 98 -5.40 3.80 6.93
N LEU A 99 -6.47 3.02 6.96
CA LEU A 99 -7.34 2.86 5.79
C LEU A 99 -8.04 4.17 5.41
N ASP A 100 -8.54 4.92 6.38
CA ASP A 100 -9.14 6.24 6.14
C ASP A 100 -8.12 7.23 5.56
N TYR A 101 -6.84 7.09 5.94
CA TYR A 101 -5.73 7.81 5.33
C TYR A 101 -5.44 7.33 3.89
N TYR A 102 -5.46 6.02 3.65
CA TYR A 102 -5.10 5.38 2.37
C TYR A 102 -6.17 5.57 1.27
N ARG A 103 -7.44 5.74 1.66
CA ARG A 103 -8.61 5.93 0.77
C ARG A 103 -8.49 7.09 -0.24
N ILE A 104 -7.56 8.03 -0.04
CA ILE A 104 -7.25 9.08 -1.02
C ILE A 104 -6.70 8.48 -2.33
N ASN A 105 -6.02 7.33 -2.25
CA ASN A 105 -5.52 6.63 -3.45
C ASN A 105 -6.64 5.88 -4.18
N ASP A 106 -7.60 5.32 -3.43
CA ASP A 106 -8.76 4.62 -4.00
C ASP A 106 -9.66 5.57 -4.81
N SER A 107 -9.85 6.81 -4.36
CA SER A 107 -10.63 7.79 -5.12
C SER A 107 -10.00 8.11 -6.48
N TYR A 108 -8.67 8.16 -6.56
CA TYR A 108 -7.96 8.44 -7.81
C TYR A 108 -8.08 7.28 -8.80
N ILE A 109 -7.88 6.04 -8.34
CA ILE A 109 -8.08 4.84 -9.18
C ILE A 109 -9.53 4.76 -9.66
N HIS A 110 -10.49 5.00 -8.75
CA HIS A 110 -11.91 4.96 -9.09
C HIS A 110 -12.26 5.97 -10.19
N GLU A 111 -11.81 7.22 -10.07
CA GLU A 111 -12.04 8.25 -11.09
C GLU A 111 -11.46 7.86 -12.45
N VAL A 112 -10.25 7.31 -12.48
CA VAL A 112 -9.62 6.85 -13.73
C VAL A 112 -10.41 5.70 -14.34
N MET A 113 -10.82 4.70 -13.54
CA MET A 113 -11.61 3.56 -14.03
C MET A 113 -13.01 3.98 -14.53
N GLU A 114 -13.67 4.91 -13.84
CA GLU A 114 -14.95 5.46 -14.28
C GLU A 114 -14.82 6.22 -15.61
N ASN A 115 -13.74 6.98 -15.79
CA ASN A 115 -13.46 7.65 -17.05
C ASN A 115 -13.19 6.67 -18.20
N ILE A 116 -12.55 5.52 -17.93
CA ILE A 116 -12.38 4.45 -18.92
C ILE A 116 -13.74 3.85 -19.32
N ARG A 117 -14.59 3.49 -18.34
CA ARG A 117 -15.92 2.93 -18.59
C ARG A 117 -16.84 3.87 -19.38
N LYS A 118 -16.65 5.18 -19.24
CA LYS A 118 -17.41 6.19 -20.01
C LYS A 118 -16.92 6.37 -21.45
N ARG A 119 -15.67 6.02 -21.75
CA ARG A 119 -15.03 6.31 -23.05
C ARG A 119 -14.91 5.10 -23.97
N PHE A 120 -15.00 3.89 -23.42
CA PHE A 120 -14.78 2.65 -24.15
C PHE A 120 -15.99 1.73 -24.06
N ALA A 121 -16.18 0.89 -25.08
CA ALA A 121 -17.25 -0.09 -25.11
C ALA A 121 -17.03 -1.15 -24.00
N PRO A 122 -18.09 -1.77 -23.46
CA PRO A 122 -17.98 -2.78 -22.42
C PRO A 122 -17.01 -3.94 -22.76
N GLU A 123 -16.93 -4.31 -24.03
CA GLU A 123 -16.05 -5.38 -24.53
C GLU A 123 -14.57 -4.99 -24.41
N ASP A 124 -14.22 -3.75 -24.74
CA ASP A 124 -12.85 -3.22 -24.61
C ASP A 124 -12.45 -3.09 -23.13
N VAL A 125 -13.39 -2.67 -22.27
CA VAL A 125 -13.18 -2.61 -20.81
C VAL A 125 -12.92 -4.00 -20.25
N LYS A 126 -13.70 -5.00 -20.67
CA LYS A 126 -13.48 -6.40 -20.29
C LYS A 126 -12.12 -6.90 -20.77
N ARG A 127 -11.74 -6.55 -22.01
CA ARG A 127 -10.42 -6.93 -22.54
C ARG A 127 -9.28 -6.28 -21.76
N LEU A 128 -9.43 -5.03 -21.34
CA LEU A 128 -8.48 -4.35 -20.46
C LEU A 128 -8.36 -5.08 -19.11
N GLU A 129 -9.48 -5.50 -18.52
CA GLU A 129 -9.47 -6.26 -17.26
C GLU A 129 -8.66 -7.56 -17.39
N GLU A 130 -8.85 -8.31 -18.49
CA GLU A 130 -8.08 -9.54 -18.76
C GLU A 130 -6.57 -9.27 -18.85
N ILE A 131 -6.17 -8.20 -19.53
CA ILE A 131 -4.75 -7.80 -19.65
C ILE A 131 -4.18 -7.40 -18.29
N LEU A 132 -4.94 -6.64 -17.49
CA LEU A 132 -4.52 -6.21 -16.16
C LEU A 132 -4.34 -7.40 -15.20
N ARG A 133 -5.15 -8.45 -15.33
CA ARG A 133 -4.98 -9.69 -14.55
C ARG A 133 -3.64 -10.37 -14.85
N VAL A 134 -3.26 -10.49 -16.12
CA VAL A 134 -1.94 -11.03 -16.50
C VAL A 134 -0.82 -10.18 -15.90
N ILE A 135 -0.94 -8.84 -15.97
CA ILE A 135 0.05 -7.94 -15.35
C ILE A 135 0.12 -8.15 -13.84
N ALA A 136 -1.03 -8.32 -13.17
CA ALA A 136 -1.09 -8.55 -11.74
C ALA A 136 -0.47 -9.90 -11.33
N ASP A 137 -0.64 -10.95 -12.14
CA ASP A 137 -0.07 -12.27 -11.89
C ASP A 137 1.45 -12.32 -12.12
N GLU A 138 1.96 -11.49 -13.05
CA GLU A 138 3.41 -11.36 -13.34
C GLU A 138 4.14 -10.44 -12.36
N LEU A 139 3.42 -9.54 -11.69
CA LEU A 139 3.94 -8.68 -10.63
C LEU A 139 3.81 -9.39 -9.27
N MET A 140 4.72 -9.09 -8.34
CA MET A 140 4.82 -9.74 -7.02
C MET A 140 3.52 -9.76 -6.22
#